data_AF-A0A0C2V1Z3-F1
#
_entry.id   AF-A0A0C2V1Z3-F1
#
_cell.length_a   1.000
_cell.length_b   1.000
_cell.length_c   1.000
_cell.angle_alpha   90.00
_cell.angle_beta   90.00
_cell.angle_gamma   90.00
#
_symmetry.space_group_name_H-M   'P 1'
#
loop_
_entity.id
_entity.type
_entity.pdbx_description
1 polymer ?
#
loop_
_entity_poly.entity_id
_entity_poly.type
_entity_poly.pdbx_seq_one_letter_code
_entity_poly.pdbx_strand_id
1 'polypeptide(L)'
;MEKFKPTQEMIDAAGKVFFCMTHIMTIEPIIKSLEEKLLAEMQLKEVRNPDKVISDSKNLYLISDEDAELYCEAYSSVLSKNGYQEFAKDGRCPLLVAKHALTLAENHLIEVMEPITKTNIELLISSGAFLENWAKLIDLTLKLLAPFVDSKAILEKYEVQNGHQ
;
A
#
# COMPACT_ATOMS: atom_id res chain seq x y z
N MET A 1 23.20 -23.80 18.08
CA MET A 1 22.39 -23.00 17.12
C MET A 1 23.38 -22.22 16.29
N GLU A 2 23.52 -22.55 15.01
CA GLU A 2 24.27 -21.70 14.08
C GLU A 2 23.66 -20.30 14.12
N LYS A 3 24.50 -19.27 14.28
CA LYS A 3 24.02 -17.89 14.25
C LYS A 3 23.44 -17.64 12.87
N PHE A 4 22.14 -17.37 12.80
CA PHE A 4 21.48 -16.88 11.60
C PHE A 4 22.25 -15.66 11.08
N LYS A 5 22.68 -15.71 9.82
CA LYS A 5 23.39 -14.63 9.13
C LYS A 5 22.61 -14.33 7.86
N PRO A 6 21.76 -13.28 7.86
CA PRO A 6 21.01 -12.92 6.67
C PRO A 6 21.97 -12.42 5.58
N THR A 7 21.61 -12.67 4.33
CA THR A 7 22.33 -12.07 3.19
C THR A 7 21.96 -10.58 3.09
N GLN A 8 22.79 -9.80 2.39
CA GLN A 8 22.47 -8.38 2.16
C GLN A 8 21.15 -8.22 1.40
N GLU A 9 20.83 -9.15 0.50
CA GLU A 9 19.57 -9.17 -0.25
C GLU A 9 18.35 -9.36 0.66
N MET A 10 18.43 -10.23 1.68
CA MET A 10 17.35 -10.38 2.67
C MET A 10 17.17 -9.10 3.50
N ILE A 11 18.27 -8.46 3.90
CA ILE A 11 18.23 -7.20 4.65
C ILE A 11 17.60 -6.10 3.80
N ASP A 12 18.01 -5.98 2.54
CA ASP A 12 17.49 -4.99 1.59
C ASP A 12 15.99 -5.21 1.31
N ALA A 13 15.55 -6.45 1.11
CA ALA A 13 14.14 -6.79 0.90
C ALA A 13 13.28 -6.44 2.12
N ALA A 14 13.72 -6.80 3.33
CA ALA A 14 13.03 -6.41 4.56
C ALA A 14 12.99 -4.89 4.73
N GLY A 15 14.10 -4.21 4.40
CA GLY A 15 14.17 -2.76 4.42
C GLY A 15 13.18 -2.08 3.50
N LYS A 16 13.00 -2.62 2.29
CA LYS A 16 12.00 -2.16 1.33
C LYS A 16 10.57 -2.31 1.87
N VAL A 17 10.26 -3.43 2.53
CA VAL A 17 8.95 -3.65 3.15
C VAL A 17 8.71 -2.62 4.27
N PHE A 18 9.67 -2.42 5.17
CA PHE A 18 9.56 -1.40 6.23
C PHE A 18 9.36 0.02 5.66
N PHE A 19 10.07 0.36 4.59
CA PHE A 19 9.90 1.64 3.91
C PHE A 19 8.48 1.80 3.35
N CYS A 20 7.99 0.80 2.60
CA CYS A 20 6.64 0.82 2.03
C CYS A 20 5.56 0.90 3.11
N MET A 21 5.70 0.18 4.22
CA MET A 21 4.79 0.28 5.37
C MET A 21 4.77 1.70 5.95
N THR A 22 5.95 2.29 6.17
CA THR A 22 6.09 3.65 6.71
C THR A 22 5.48 4.69 5.76
N HIS A 23 5.69 4.52 4.46
CA HIS A 23 5.12 5.38 3.43
C HIS A 23 3.58 5.33 3.41
N ILE A 24 3.00 4.13 3.48
CA ILE A 24 1.55 3.95 3.59
C ILE A 24 1.01 4.60 4.86
N MET A 25 1.64 4.36 6.02
CA MET A 25 1.24 4.97 7.29
C MET A 25 1.23 6.51 7.25
N THR A 26 2.08 7.10 6.40
CA THR A 26 2.18 8.56 6.23
C THR A 26 1.09 9.09 5.28
N ILE A 27 0.86 8.43 4.15
CA ILE A 27 -0.04 8.91 3.10
C ILE A 27 -1.50 8.55 3.37
N GLU A 28 -1.77 7.38 3.95
CA GLU A 28 -3.12 6.88 4.20
C GLU A 28 -4.03 7.87 4.95
N PRO A 29 -3.64 8.47 6.10
CA PRO A 29 -4.50 9.43 6.79
C PRO A 29 -4.76 10.70 5.97
N ILE A 30 -3.78 11.14 5.18
CA ILE A 30 -3.91 12.33 4.32
C ILE A 30 -4.94 12.06 3.23
N ILE A 31 -4.78 10.97 2.49
CA ILE A 31 -5.67 10.62 1.38
C ILE A 31 -7.09 10.32 1.88
N LYS A 32 -7.26 9.57 2.97
CA LYS A 32 -8.59 9.32 3.56
C LYS A 32 -9.27 10.63 3.96
N SER A 33 -8.54 11.56 4.58
CA SER A 33 -9.11 12.86 4.94
C SER A 33 -9.55 13.67 3.72
N LEU A 34 -8.82 13.58 2.60
CA LEU A 34 -9.22 14.23 1.35
C LEU A 34 -10.46 13.57 0.74
N GLU A 35 -10.53 12.25 0.73
CA GLU A 35 -11.70 11.49 0.25
C GLU A 35 -12.95 11.81 1.08
N GLU A 36 -12.84 11.81 2.40
CA GLU A 36 -13.95 12.12 3.31
C GLU A 36 -14.48 13.55 3.09
N LYS A 37 -13.59 14.53 2.93
CA LYS A 37 -13.98 15.92 2.61
C LYS A 37 -14.69 15.99 1.27
N LEU A 38 -14.16 15.33 0.25
CA LEU A 38 -14.75 15.34 -1.08
C LEU A 38 -16.14 14.70 -1.09
N LEU A 39 -16.30 13.53 -0.45
CA LEU A 39 -17.58 12.85 -0.32
C LEU A 39 -18.60 13.69 0.46
N ALA A 40 -18.17 14.37 1.53
CA ALA A 40 -19.02 15.26 2.30
C ALA A 40 -19.46 16.50 1.49
N GLU A 41 -18.63 17.01 0.59
CA GLU A 41 -18.99 18.13 -0.30
C GLU A 41 -19.95 17.69 -1.42
N MET A 42 -19.71 16.52 -2.03
CA MET A 42 -20.49 16.05 -3.18
C MET A 42 -21.84 15.42 -2.79
N GLN A 43 -22.00 14.94 -1.55
CA GLN A 43 -23.24 14.32 -1.06
C GLN A 43 -23.78 13.24 -2.01
N LEU A 44 -22.89 12.42 -2.57
CA LEU A 44 -23.21 11.39 -3.55
C LEU A 44 -24.18 10.36 -2.99
N LYS A 45 -25.13 9.91 -3.79
CA LYS A 45 -26.22 9.04 -3.35
C LYS A 45 -26.09 7.64 -3.91
N GLU A 46 -26.57 6.67 -3.14
CA GLU A 46 -26.65 5.28 -3.59
C GLU A 46 -27.71 5.12 -4.70
N VAL A 47 -27.39 4.42 -5.79
CA VAL A 47 -28.33 4.15 -6.89
C VAL A 47 -29.55 3.36 -6.39
N ARG A 48 -29.31 2.40 -5.50
CA ARG A 48 -30.35 1.51 -4.96
C ARG A 48 -31.11 2.11 -3.78
N ASN A 49 -30.55 3.12 -3.12
CA ASN A 49 -31.17 3.79 -1.99
C ASN A 49 -30.86 5.30 -2.02
N PRO A 50 -31.67 6.10 -2.73
CA PRO A 50 -31.42 7.53 -2.94
C PRO A 50 -31.44 8.40 -1.68
N ASP A 51 -31.92 7.87 -0.55
CA ASP A 51 -31.91 8.56 0.75
C ASP A 51 -30.58 8.39 1.50
N LYS A 52 -29.72 7.49 1.02
CA LYS A 52 -28.44 7.17 1.65
C LYS A 52 -27.28 7.85 0.92
N VAL A 53 -26.60 8.74 1.63
CA VAL A 53 -25.38 9.42 1.18
C VAL A 53 -24.17 8.53 1.43
N ILE A 54 -23.28 8.49 0.46
CA ILE A 54 -22.01 7.77 0.54
C ILE A 54 -21.01 8.61 1.33
N SER A 55 -20.59 8.10 2.48
CA SER A 55 -19.61 8.72 3.37
C SER A 55 -18.26 7.99 3.42
N ASP A 56 -18.20 6.77 2.87
CA ASP A 56 -16.98 5.95 2.82
C ASP A 56 -16.64 5.65 1.36
N SER A 57 -15.38 5.88 0.97
CA SER A 57 -14.88 5.63 -0.38
C SER A 57 -14.99 4.17 -0.80
N LYS A 58 -15.03 3.23 0.16
CA LYS A 58 -15.29 1.81 -0.11
C LYS A 58 -16.66 1.54 -0.74
N ASN A 59 -17.62 2.43 -0.54
CA ASN A 59 -18.98 2.29 -1.05
C ASN A 59 -19.21 2.99 -2.40
N LEU A 60 -18.16 3.59 -3.00
CA LEU A 60 -18.24 4.28 -4.29
C LEU A 60 -18.77 3.39 -5.42
N TYR A 61 -18.65 2.07 -5.33
CA TYR A 61 -19.24 1.14 -6.31
C TYR A 61 -20.78 1.12 -6.33
N LEU A 62 -21.43 1.84 -5.41
CA LEU A 62 -22.89 1.93 -5.31
C LEU A 62 -23.49 3.22 -5.90
N ILE A 63 -22.67 4.14 -6.42
CA ILE A 63 -23.13 5.38 -7.11
C ILE A 63 -23.40 5.11 -8.59
N SER A 64 -23.98 6.10 -9.29
CA SER A 64 -24.18 5.99 -10.74
C SER A 64 -22.87 6.20 -11.49
N ASP A 65 -22.79 5.72 -12.73
CA ASP A 65 -21.58 5.89 -13.53
C ASP A 65 -21.28 7.38 -13.79
N GLU A 66 -22.31 8.23 -13.95
CA GLU A 66 -22.16 9.68 -14.10
C GLU A 66 -21.58 10.34 -12.84
N ASP A 67 -22.07 9.95 -11.66
CA ASP A 67 -21.55 10.44 -10.38
C ASP A 67 -20.12 9.93 -10.11
N ALA A 68 -19.80 8.73 -10.60
CA ALA A 68 -18.45 8.17 -10.51
C ALA A 68 -17.44 8.94 -11.35
N GLU A 69 -17.81 9.35 -12.58
CA GLU A 69 -16.98 10.20 -13.44
C GLU A 69 -16.72 11.56 -12.78
N LEU A 70 -17.78 12.21 -12.29
CA LEU A 70 -17.68 13.48 -11.56
C LEU A 70 -16.78 13.36 -10.33
N TYR A 71 -16.90 12.27 -9.57
CA TYR A 71 -16.04 12.00 -8.43
C TYR A 71 -14.58 11.86 -8.85
N CYS A 72 -14.28 11.12 -9.91
CA CYS A 72 -12.91 10.91 -10.39
C CYS A 72 -12.24 12.23 -10.84
N GLU A 73 -12.98 13.09 -11.53
CA GLU A 73 -12.50 14.41 -11.95
C GLU A 73 -12.23 15.33 -10.75
N ALA A 74 -13.17 15.37 -9.80
CA ALA A 74 -13.03 16.17 -8.59
C ALA A 74 -11.88 15.67 -7.71
N TYR A 75 -11.74 14.35 -7.57
CA TYR A 75 -10.65 13.71 -6.83
C TYR A 75 -9.29 14.03 -7.44
N SER A 76 -9.14 13.95 -8.76
CA SER A 76 -7.89 14.30 -9.47
C SER A 76 -7.52 15.78 -9.26
N SER A 77 -8.53 16.66 -9.23
CA SER A 77 -8.34 18.08 -8.94
C SER A 77 -7.88 18.32 -7.49
N VAL A 78 -8.45 17.58 -6.52
CA VAL A 78 -8.06 17.64 -5.10
C VAL A 78 -6.63 17.13 -4.93
N LEU A 79 -6.27 16.02 -5.57
CA LEU A 79 -4.91 15.48 -5.52
C LEU A 79 -3.87 16.48 -6.05
N SER A 80 -4.15 17.10 -7.20
CA SER A 80 -3.25 18.10 -7.81
C SER A 80 -3.01 19.31 -6.90
N LYS A 81 -4.05 19.77 -6.19
CA LYS A 81 -3.95 20.88 -5.24
C LYS A 81 -3.16 20.53 -3.97
N ASN A 82 -3.11 19.25 -3.61
CA ASN A 82 -2.39 18.75 -2.42
C ASN A 82 -0.98 18.23 -2.74
N GLY A 83 -0.42 18.56 -3.91
CA GLY A 83 0.95 18.21 -4.28
C GLY A 83 1.12 16.84 -4.95
N TYR A 84 0.03 16.13 -5.25
CA TYR A 84 0.04 14.82 -5.92
C TYR A 84 -0.24 14.93 -7.43
N GLN A 85 0.38 15.90 -8.10
CA GLN A 85 0.09 16.24 -9.51
C GLN A 85 0.39 15.08 -10.48
N GLU A 86 1.48 14.35 -10.25
CA GLU A 86 1.86 13.19 -11.06
C GLU A 86 0.81 12.08 -11.00
N PHE A 87 0.31 11.80 -9.79
CA PHE A 87 -0.74 10.80 -9.57
C PHE A 87 -2.06 11.22 -10.22
N ALA A 88 -2.42 12.50 -10.11
CA ALA A 88 -3.63 13.04 -10.73
C ALA A 88 -3.57 12.97 -12.27
N LYS A 89 -2.42 13.25 -12.88
CA LYS A 89 -2.22 13.21 -14.33
C LYS A 89 -2.37 11.79 -14.89
N ASP A 90 -1.86 10.80 -14.15
CA ASP A 90 -1.92 9.40 -14.54
C ASP A 90 -3.24 8.72 -14.15
N GLY A 91 -4.18 9.44 -13.51
CA GLY A 91 -5.43 8.87 -13.00
C GLY A 91 -5.20 7.81 -11.91
N ARG A 92 -4.11 7.91 -11.15
CA ARG A 92 -3.71 6.94 -10.12
C ARG A 92 -3.98 7.50 -8.72
N CYS A 93 -4.46 6.64 -7.83
CA CYS A 93 -4.53 6.97 -6.41
C CYS A 93 -3.17 6.73 -5.74
N PRO A 94 -2.57 7.74 -5.06
CA PRO A 94 -1.28 7.58 -4.37
C PRO A 94 -1.28 6.41 -3.37
N LEU A 95 -2.39 6.24 -2.63
CA LEU A 95 -2.52 5.16 -1.65
C LEU A 95 -2.53 3.79 -2.31
N LEU A 96 -3.18 3.64 -3.47
CA LEU A 96 -3.20 2.37 -4.21
C LEU A 96 -1.82 2.04 -4.78
N VAL A 97 -1.10 3.04 -5.30
CA VAL A 97 0.28 2.86 -5.78
C VAL A 97 1.20 2.43 -4.64
N ALA A 98 1.10 3.06 -3.47
CA ALA A 98 1.87 2.68 -2.29
C ALA A 98 1.55 1.24 -1.82
N LYS A 99 0.26 0.85 -1.79
CA LYS A 99 -0.16 -0.52 -1.46
C LYS A 99 0.38 -1.55 -2.44
N HIS A 100 0.33 -1.23 -3.74
CA HIS A 100 0.91 -2.11 -4.76
C HIS A 100 2.42 -2.28 -4.58
N ALA A 101 3.14 -1.20 -4.28
CA ALA A 101 4.57 -1.25 -3.99
C ALA A 101 4.89 -2.11 -2.76
N LEU A 102 4.05 -2.05 -1.71
CA LEU A 102 4.17 -2.94 -0.56
C LEU A 102 4.00 -4.41 -0.95
N THR A 103 2.96 -4.75 -1.73
CA THR A 103 2.76 -6.13 -2.21
C THR A 103 3.96 -6.64 -3.00
N LEU A 104 4.53 -5.82 -3.89
CA LEU A 104 5.74 -6.20 -4.63
C LEU A 104 6.95 -6.40 -3.71
N ALA A 105 7.09 -5.58 -2.67
CA ALA A 105 8.17 -5.72 -1.68
C ALA A 105 7.99 -7.00 -0.84
N GLU A 106 6.76 -7.32 -0.44
CA GLU A 106 6.43 -8.55 0.29
C GLU A 106 6.68 -9.80 -0.54
N ASN A 107 6.27 -9.81 -1.81
CA ASN A 107 6.56 -10.91 -2.74
C ASN A 107 8.07 -11.16 -2.82
N HIS A 108 8.84 -10.09 -3.03
CA HIS A 108 10.29 -10.17 -3.09
C HIS A 108 10.90 -10.67 -1.77
N LEU A 109 10.37 -10.24 -0.62
CA LEU A 109 10.81 -10.73 0.68
C LEU A 109 10.57 -12.24 0.83
N ILE A 110 9.43 -12.75 0.36
CA ILE A 110 9.14 -14.18 0.41
C ILE A 110 10.10 -14.97 -0.49
N GLU A 111 10.36 -14.49 -1.70
CA GLU A 111 11.30 -15.12 -2.64
C GLU A 111 12.71 -15.23 -2.05
N VAL A 112 13.26 -14.14 -1.50
CA VAL A 112 14.61 -14.15 -0.92
C VAL A 112 14.69 -14.97 0.37
N MET A 113 13.57 -15.13 1.08
CA MET A 113 13.48 -15.92 2.31
C MET A 113 13.09 -17.39 2.07
N GLU A 114 12.76 -17.79 0.84
CA GLU A 114 12.39 -19.16 0.48
C GLU A 114 13.45 -20.20 0.92
N PRO A 115 14.78 -19.97 0.76
CA PRO A 115 15.79 -20.96 1.18
C PRO A 115 15.78 -21.26 2.68
N ILE A 116 15.27 -20.32 3.49
CA ILE A 116 15.26 -20.39 4.95
C ILE A 116 13.91 -20.89 5.46
N THR A 117 12.82 -20.36 4.90
CA THR A 117 11.45 -20.67 5.30
C THR A 117 10.91 -21.93 4.63
N LYS A 118 11.55 -22.38 3.55
CA LYS A 118 11.09 -23.47 2.66
C LYS A 118 9.65 -23.28 2.18
N THR A 119 9.20 -22.03 2.14
CA THR A 119 7.85 -21.63 1.79
C THR A 119 7.95 -20.65 0.64
N ASN A 120 7.23 -20.93 -0.44
CA ASN A 120 7.15 -20.08 -1.60
C ASN A 120 5.72 -19.54 -1.79
N ILE A 121 5.56 -18.61 -2.72
CA ILE A 121 4.27 -17.95 -2.98
C ILE A 121 3.20 -18.96 -3.42
N GLU A 122 3.55 -19.92 -4.27
CA GLU A 122 2.61 -20.95 -4.76
C GLU A 122 2.06 -21.83 -3.63
N LEU A 123 2.94 -22.22 -2.69
CA LEU A 123 2.56 -23.00 -1.52
C LEU A 123 1.60 -22.21 -0.61
N LEU A 124 1.82 -20.91 -0.45
CA LEU A 124 0.89 -20.05 0.29
C LEU A 124 -0.46 -19.99 -0.41
N ILE A 125 -0.49 -19.76 -1.72
CA ILE A 125 -1.74 -19.64 -2.51
C ILE A 125 -2.58 -20.91 -2.44
N SER A 126 -1.94 -22.08 -2.48
CA SER A 126 -2.63 -23.36 -2.36
C SER A 126 -3.18 -23.66 -0.96
N SER A 127 -2.84 -22.86 0.05
CA SER A 127 -3.37 -23.02 1.39
C SER A 127 -4.77 -22.41 1.51
N GLY A 128 -5.70 -23.12 2.17
CA GLY A 128 -7.06 -22.63 2.44
C GLY A 128 -7.12 -21.37 3.32
N ALA A 129 -5.98 -20.93 3.87
CA ALA A 129 -5.83 -19.74 4.71
C ALA A 129 -4.73 -18.80 4.18
N PHE A 130 -4.68 -18.61 2.85
CA PHE A 130 -3.66 -17.83 2.15
C PHE A 130 -3.32 -16.49 2.82
N LEU A 131 -4.32 -15.62 3.03
CA LEU A 131 -4.09 -14.27 3.56
C LEU A 131 -3.50 -14.27 4.99
N GLU A 132 -3.95 -15.19 5.83
CA GLU A 132 -3.42 -15.31 7.19
C GLU A 132 -1.99 -15.84 7.19
N ASN A 133 -1.72 -16.85 6.36
CA ASN A 133 -0.39 -17.45 6.25
C ASN A 133 0.62 -16.47 5.65
N TRP A 134 0.17 -15.67 4.67
CA TRP A 134 0.94 -14.56 4.11
C TRP A 134 1.35 -13.57 5.19
N ALA A 135 0.37 -13.03 5.92
CA ALA A 135 0.62 -12.03 6.96
C ALA A 135 1.53 -12.58 8.07
N LYS A 136 1.33 -13.84 8.48
CA LYS A 136 2.18 -14.51 9.47
C LYS A 136 3.61 -14.68 8.98
N LEU A 137 3.81 -15.09 7.72
CA LEU A 137 5.15 -15.28 7.16
C LEU A 137 5.91 -13.95 7.08
N ILE A 138 5.26 -12.89 6.57
CA ILE A 138 5.84 -11.55 6.52
C ILE A 138 6.19 -11.05 7.93
N ASP A 139 5.28 -11.14 8.90
CA ASP A 139 5.55 -10.71 10.28
C ASP A 139 6.74 -11.46 10.92
N LEU A 140 6.81 -12.79 10.75
CA LEU A 140 7.91 -13.59 11.29
C LEU A 140 9.25 -13.27 10.63
N THR A 141 9.27 -13.13 9.30
CA THR A 141 10.48 -12.80 8.53
C THR A 141 10.98 -11.39 8.86
N LEU A 142 10.08 -10.41 8.96
CA LEU A 142 10.44 -9.06 9.39
C LEU A 142 10.97 -9.03 10.82
N LYS A 143 10.35 -9.75 11.77
CA LYS A 143 10.86 -9.84 13.15
C LYS A 143 12.25 -10.47 13.22
N LEU A 144 12.52 -11.45 12.37
CA LEU A 144 13.83 -12.09 12.27
C LEU A 144 14.90 -11.16 11.69
N LEU A 145 14.54 -10.34 10.71
CA LEU A 145 15.46 -9.46 9.98
C LEU A 145 15.60 -8.07 10.61
N ALA A 146 14.64 -7.62 11.41
CA ALA A 146 14.61 -6.29 12.04
C ALA A 146 15.93 -5.92 12.76
N PRO A 147 16.61 -6.80 13.51
CA PRO A 147 17.88 -6.46 14.16
C PRO A 147 19.05 -6.17 13.21
N PHE A 148 18.95 -6.59 11.95
CA PHE A 148 19.99 -6.45 10.94
C PHE A 148 19.73 -5.27 9.98
N VAL A 149 18.55 -4.68 10.08
CA VAL A 149 18.09 -3.61 9.22
C VAL A 149 18.45 -2.26 9.83
N ASP A 150 19.27 -1.47 9.13
CA ASP A 150 19.56 -0.08 9.51
C ASP A 150 18.49 0.86 8.93
N SER A 151 17.67 1.42 9.83
CA SER A 151 16.60 2.34 9.47
C SER A 151 17.10 3.59 8.77
N LYS A 152 18.29 4.11 9.12
CA LYS A 152 18.83 5.32 8.53
C LYS A 152 19.29 5.07 7.08
N ALA A 153 19.97 3.95 6.86
CA ALA A 153 20.42 3.54 5.54
C ALA A 153 19.25 3.29 4.57
N ILE A 154 18.13 2.79 5.05
CA ILE A 154 16.90 2.59 4.24
C ILE A 154 16.31 3.93 3.81
N LEU A 155 16.17 4.87 4.74
CA LEU A 155 15.61 6.18 4.43
C LEU A 155 16.49 6.88 3.40
N GLU A 156 17.81 6.89 3.58
CA GLU A 156 18.74 7.48 2.61
C GLU A 156 18.66 6.79 1.22
N LYS A 157 18.50 5.46 1.18
CA LYS A 157 18.42 4.69 -0.07
C LYS A 157 17.13 4.93 -0.85
N TYR A 158 16.00 5.07 -0.17
CA TYR A 158 14.67 5.16 -0.80
C TYR A 158 14.10 6.58 -0.86
N GLU A 159 14.55 7.53 -0.04
CA GLU A 159 14.25 8.96 -0.22
C GLU A 159 14.91 9.51 -1.49
N VAL A 160 16.13 9.04 -1.81
CA VAL A 160 16.83 9.42 -3.05
C VAL A 160 16.15 8.87 -4.31
N GLN A 161 15.39 7.77 -4.20
CA GLN A 161 14.64 7.19 -5.33
C GLN A 161 13.23 7.80 -5.52
N ASN A 162 12.63 8.37 -4.47
CA ASN A 162 11.28 8.97 -4.52
C ASN A 162 11.29 10.50 -4.51
N GLY A 163 12.47 11.12 -4.47
CA GLY A 163 12.64 12.55 -4.64
C GLY A 163 12.44 12.96 -6.09
N HIS A 164 11.21 13.38 -6.42
CA HIS A 164 10.84 14.25 -7.53
C HIS A 164 11.69 14.12 -8.82
N GLN A 165 11.18 13.36 -9.78
CA GLN A 165 11.45 13.58 -11.20
C GLN A 165 10.16 13.69 -11.99
#